data_AF-A0A7C8A8I3-F1
#
_entry.id   AF-A0A7C8A8I3-F1
#
_cell.length_a   1.000
_cell.length_b   1.000
_cell.length_c   1.000
_cell.angle_alpha   90.00
_cell.angle_beta   90.00
_cell.angle_gamma   90.00
#
_symmetry.space_group_name_H-M   'P 1'
#
loop_
_entity.id
_entity.type
_entity.pdbx_description
1 polymer ?
#
loop_
_entity_poly.entity_id
_entity_poly.type
_entity_poly.pdbx_seq_one_letter_code
_entity_poly.pdbx_strand_id
1 'polypeptide(L)'
;MILNIFSPIKRVKKRGKAKDEFDKIIDIIEKFAPKEHLSEREAFYYNYSMMGQYKRPLLGLLETASQISLLKSDQGAHARKLFSRLKAFYDINGKLTMAQAMEDVSLVRRFRNFFTLFYGRKDLSGDDIREWLS
;
A
#
# COMPACT_ATOMS: atom_id res chain seq x y z
N MET A 1 -16.67 -3.99 28.02
CA MET A 1 -17.13 -3.48 26.71
C MET A 1 -15.91 -3.22 25.84
N ILE A 2 -15.67 -4.06 24.84
CA ILE A 2 -14.53 -3.93 23.92
C ILE A 2 -14.95 -2.97 22.80
N LEU A 3 -14.35 -1.78 22.75
CA LEU A 3 -14.56 -0.82 21.67
C LEU A 3 -13.95 -1.38 20.39
N ASN A 4 -14.80 -1.78 19.45
CA ASN A 4 -14.43 -2.34 18.16
C ASN A 4 -13.98 -1.20 17.20
N ILE A 5 -12.78 -0.67 17.43
CA ILE A 5 -12.16 0.45 16.69
C ILE A 5 -11.87 0.09 15.22
N PHE A 6 -11.90 -1.20 14.87
CA PHE A 6 -11.62 -1.70 13.52
C PHE A 6 -12.88 -2.17 12.77
N SER A 7 -14.04 -1.58 13.06
CA SER A 7 -15.20 -1.78 12.18
C SER A 7 -14.89 -1.13 10.82
N PRO A 8 -15.16 -1.80 9.68
CA PRO A 8 -14.96 -1.19 8.38
C PRO A 8 -15.84 0.05 8.32
N ILE A 9 -15.20 1.21 8.31
CA ILE A 9 -15.88 2.48 8.17
C ILE A 9 -16.45 2.44 6.75
N LYS A 10 -17.70 1.99 6.60
CA LYS A 10 -18.49 2.23 5.38
C LYS A 10 -18.22 3.69 5.05
N ARG A 11 -17.60 3.98 3.90
CA ARG A 11 -17.39 5.35 3.43
C ARG A 11 -18.74 6.04 3.44
N VAL A 12 -19.06 6.72 4.54
CA VAL A 12 -20.12 7.70 4.59
C VAL A 12 -19.59 8.75 3.65
N LYS A 13 -20.06 8.71 2.39
CA LYS A 13 -19.82 9.75 1.42
C LYS A 13 -20.27 11.04 2.10
N LYS A 14 -19.33 11.76 2.71
CA LYS A 14 -19.54 13.11 3.22
C LYS A 14 -19.73 13.98 1.99
N ARG A 15 -20.96 13.96 1.45
CA ARG A 15 -21.45 14.92 0.47
C ARG A 15 -21.25 16.30 1.08
N GLY A 16 -20.15 16.97 0.73
CA GLY A 16 -19.87 18.34 1.17
C GLY A 16 -18.44 18.65 1.61
N LYS A 17 -17.57 17.67 1.89
CA LYS A 17 -16.15 17.96 2.19
C LYS A 17 -15.32 17.88 0.90
N ALA A 18 -14.51 18.90 0.62
CA ALA A 18 -13.55 18.85 -0.49
C ALA A 18 -12.73 17.55 -0.37
N LYS A 19 -12.68 16.76 -1.45
CA LYS A 19 -11.91 15.51 -1.48
C LYS A 19 -10.48 15.81 -1.10
N ASP A 20 -10.02 15.21 -0.01
CA ASP A 20 -8.62 15.31 0.35
C ASP A 20 -7.76 14.50 -0.61
N GLU A 21 -6.45 14.61 -0.48
CA GLU A 21 -5.51 13.95 -1.38
C GLU A 21 -5.64 12.42 -1.35
N PHE A 22 -5.96 11.85 -0.18
CA PHE A 22 -6.22 10.42 -0.03
C PHE A 22 -7.47 10.02 -0.78
N ASP A 23 -8.58 10.76 -0.63
CA ASP A 23 -9.83 10.46 -1.34
C ASP A 23 -9.59 10.35 -2.85
N LYS A 24 -8.79 11.24 -3.43
CA LYS A 24 -8.46 11.24 -4.87
C LYS A 24 -7.65 10.00 -5.28
N ILE A 25 -6.59 9.70 -4.55
CA ILE A 25 -5.69 8.57 -4.87
C ILE A 25 -6.40 7.25 -4.66
N ILE A 26 -7.16 7.13 -3.56
CA ILE A 26 -7.95 5.94 -3.27
C ILE A 26 -8.99 5.73 -4.38
N ASP A 27 -9.69 6.78 -4.83
CA ASP A 27 -10.62 6.65 -5.95
C ASP A 27 -9.94 6.21 -7.26
N ILE A 28 -8.66 6.52 -7.48
CA ILE A 28 -7.89 6.00 -8.62
C ILE A 28 -7.59 4.51 -8.43
N ILE A 29 -7.14 4.11 -7.25
CA ILE A 29 -6.81 2.71 -6.93
C ILE A 29 -8.05 1.82 -7.06
N GLU A 30 -9.18 2.25 -6.49
CA GLU A 30 -10.42 1.46 -6.47
C GLU A 30 -11.05 1.29 -7.86
N LYS A 31 -10.57 1.99 -8.90
CA LYS A 31 -10.98 1.73 -10.29
C LYS A 31 -10.40 0.43 -10.85
N PHE A 32 -9.25 -0.02 -10.32
CA PHE A 32 -8.54 -1.19 -10.85
C PHE A 32 -8.28 -2.29 -9.81
N ALA A 33 -8.27 -1.96 -8.51
CA ALA A 33 -7.96 -2.93 -7.48
C ALA A 33 -9.06 -4.00 -7.32
N PRO A 34 -8.72 -5.25 -6.95
CA PRO A 34 -9.72 -6.30 -6.75
C PRO A 34 -10.70 -5.93 -5.63
N LYS A 35 -12.01 -6.09 -5.88
CA LYS A 35 -13.05 -5.63 -4.94
C LYS A 35 -13.13 -6.49 -3.69
N GLU A 36 -12.79 -7.77 -3.80
CA GLU A 36 -12.76 -8.73 -2.71
C GLU A 36 -11.79 -8.35 -1.59
N HIS A 37 -10.79 -7.52 -1.90
CA HIS A 37 -9.75 -7.09 -0.96
C HIS A 37 -9.96 -5.67 -0.39
N LEU A 38 -11.14 -5.08 -0.59
CA LEU A 38 -11.41 -3.71 -0.14
C LEU A 38 -11.29 -3.59 1.38
N SER A 39 -11.84 -4.53 2.14
CA SER A 39 -11.81 -4.49 3.60
C SER A 39 -10.38 -4.60 4.15
N GLU A 40 -9.53 -5.40 3.52
CA GLU A 40 -8.13 -5.54 3.86
C GLU A 40 -7.34 -4.27 3.49
N ARG A 41 -7.61 -3.65 2.33
CA ARG A 41 -7.02 -2.34 1.99
C ARG A 41 -7.40 -1.27 3.00
N GLU A 42 -8.65 -1.25 3.45
CA GLU A 42 -9.11 -0.33 4.50
C GLU A 42 -8.37 -0.58 5.82
N ALA A 43 -8.35 -1.83 6.30
CA ALA A 43 -7.77 -2.20 7.57
C ALA A 43 -6.25 -2.02 7.63
N PHE A 44 -5.52 -2.42 6.58
CA PHE A 44 -4.06 -2.43 6.59
C PHE A 44 -3.41 -1.15 6.04
N TYR A 45 -4.17 -0.30 5.32
CA TYR A 45 -3.62 0.88 4.67
C TYR A 45 -4.50 2.12 4.85
N TYR A 46 -5.74 2.15 4.35
CA TYR A 46 -6.47 3.42 4.27
C TYR A 46 -6.80 4.04 5.63
N ASN A 47 -7.09 3.22 6.65
CA ASN A 47 -7.37 3.72 8.00
C ASN A 47 -6.17 4.44 8.64
N TYR A 48 -4.94 4.15 8.19
CA TYR A 48 -3.74 4.85 8.67
C TYR A 48 -3.66 6.30 8.20
N SER A 49 -4.49 6.73 7.24
CA SER A 49 -4.61 8.16 6.85
C SER A 49 -5.04 9.06 8.01
N MET A 50 -5.71 8.50 9.02
CA MET A 50 -6.12 9.21 10.24
C MET A 50 -4.98 9.38 11.26
N MET A 51 -3.88 8.65 11.10
CA MET A 51 -2.74 8.67 12.03
C MET A 51 -1.63 9.59 11.48
N GLY A 52 -1.38 10.70 12.18
CA GLY A 52 -0.47 11.76 11.69
C GLY A 52 0.91 11.27 11.25
N GLN A 53 1.55 10.39 12.04
CA GLN A 53 2.89 9.84 11.73
C GLN A 53 2.92 8.97 10.46
N TYR A 54 1.80 8.33 10.09
CA TYR A 54 1.69 7.48 8.91
C TYR A 54 1.24 8.24 7.67
N LYS A 55 0.71 9.47 7.83
CA LYS A 55 0.09 10.21 6.73
C LYS A 55 1.02 10.38 5.53
N ARG A 56 2.22 10.93 5.72
CA ARG A 56 3.15 11.18 4.61
C ARG A 56 3.72 9.88 3.99
N PRO A 57 4.16 8.88 4.77
CA PRO A 57 4.59 7.61 4.22
C PRO A 57 3.49 6.88 3.44
N LEU A 58 2.27 6.83 4.00
CA LEU A 58 1.13 6.19 3.36
C LEU A 58 0.76 6.89 2.05
N LEU A 59 0.73 8.22 2.04
CA LEU A 59 0.39 8.97 0.83
C LEU A 59 1.35 8.61 -0.31
N GLY A 60 2.67 8.69 -0.07
CA GLY A 60 3.66 8.36 -1.11
C GLY A 60 3.61 6.89 -1.57
N LEU A 61 3.21 5.98 -0.68
CA LEU A 61 2.95 4.59 -1.02
C LEU A 61 1.73 4.45 -1.96
N LEU A 62 0.61 5.07 -1.61
CA LEU A 62 -0.62 4.99 -2.40
C LEU A 62 -0.50 5.74 -3.73
N GLU A 63 0.19 6.87 -3.78
CA GLU A 63 0.52 7.58 -5.01
C GLU A 63 1.29 6.69 -5.97
N THR A 64 2.35 6.04 -5.46
CA THR A 64 3.13 5.09 -6.25
C THR A 64 2.24 3.93 -6.68
N ALA A 65 1.40 3.40 -5.78
CA ALA A 65 0.51 2.30 -6.10
C ALA A 65 -0.50 2.64 -7.21
N SER A 66 -0.96 3.89 -7.26
CA SER A 66 -1.90 4.40 -8.27
C SER A 66 -1.32 4.50 -9.69
N GLN A 67 0.01 4.46 -9.83
CA GLN A 67 0.73 4.53 -11.11
C GLN A 67 0.71 3.18 -11.85
N ILE A 68 -0.47 2.60 -12.06
CA ILE A 68 -0.63 1.28 -12.68
C ILE A 68 -0.08 1.19 -14.11
N SER A 69 0.00 2.30 -14.84
CA SER A 69 0.64 2.33 -16.15
C SER A 69 2.13 1.97 -16.06
N LEU A 70 2.82 2.46 -15.02
CA LEU A 70 4.24 2.17 -14.80
C LEU A 70 4.45 0.69 -14.48
N LEU A 71 3.55 0.08 -13.69
CA LEU A 71 3.58 -1.36 -13.44
C LEU A 71 3.52 -2.19 -14.73
N LYS A 72 2.82 -1.70 -15.77
CA LYS A 72 2.69 -2.39 -17.06
C LYS A 72 3.89 -2.14 -17.99
N SER A 73 4.50 -0.96 -17.93
CA SER A 73 5.61 -0.59 -18.83
C SER A 73 6.99 -0.97 -18.29
N ASP A 74 7.20 -0.83 -16.98
CA ASP A 74 8.46 -1.15 -16.30
C ASP A 74 8.17 -1.65 -14.88
N GLN A 75 7.91 -2.94 -14.81
CA GLN A 75 7.53 -3.62 -13.59
C GLN A 75 8.62 -3.58 -12.53
N GLY A 76 9.90 -3.68 -12.92
CA GLY A 76 11.05 -3.65 -12.01
C GLY A 76 11.23 -2.27 -11.38
N ALA A 77 11.22 -1.19 -12.18
CA ALA A 77 11.31 0.17 -11.65
C ALA A 77 10.12 0.52 -10.76
N HIS A 78 8.90 0.11 -11.14
CA HIS A 78 7.72 0.27 -10.30
C HIS A 78 7.87 -0.46 -8.98
N ALA A 79 8.29 -1.73 -9.01
CA ALA A 79 8.48 -2.56 -7.82
C ALA A 79 9.54 -1.96 -6.87
N ARG A 80 10.70 -1.53 -7.36
CA ARG A 80 11.76 -0.90 -6.53
C ARG A 80 11.26 0.36 -5.84
N LYS A 81 10.58 1.23 -6.60
CA LYS A 81 9.99 2.46 -6.06
C LYS A 81 8.92 2.14 -5.02
N LEU A 82 8.03 1.20 -5.31
CA LEU A 82 6.96 0.79 -4.41
C LEU A 82 7.51 0.16 -3.12
N PHE A 83 8.56 -0.67 -3.22
CA PHE A 83 9.20 -1.30 -2.07
C PHE A 83 9.84 -0.26 -1.15
N SER A 84 10.53 0.74 -1.70
CA SER A 84 11.06 1.85 -0.90
C SER A 84 9.96 2.60 -0.15
N ARG A 85 8.81 2.85 -0.78
CA ARG A 85 7.66 3.49 -0.11
C ARG A 85 7.04 2.60 0.95
N LEU A 86 6.93 1.30 0.69
CA LEU A 86 6.40 0.33 1.64
C LEU A 86 7.29 0.23 2.88
N LYS A 87 8.61 0.21 2.68
CA LYS A 87 9.59 0.29 3.76
C LYS A 87 9.37 1.53 4.61
N ALA A 88 9.29 2.71 3.99
CA ALA A 88 9.06 3.96 4.74
C ALA A 88 7.74 3.97 5.52
N PHE A 89 6.72 3.25 5.05
CA PHE A 89 5.44 3.10 5.75
C PHE A 89 5.51 2.17 6.96
N TYR A 90 6.18 1.01 6.85
CA TYR A 90 6.29 0.05 7.96
C TYR A 90 7.46 0.32 8.91
N ASP A 91 8.45 1.08 8.46
CA ASP A 91 9.64 1.49 9.22
C ASP A 91 9.73 3.02 9.30
N ILE A 92 8.73 3.64 9.95
CA ILE A 92 8.65 5.10 10.12
C ILE A 92 9.90 5.66 10.81
N ASN A 93 10.48 4.91 11.73
CA ASN A 93 11.65 5.33 12.49
C ASN A 93 12.96 5.12 11.71
N GLY A 94 12.91 4.56 10.49
CA GLY A 94 14.06 4.39 9.61
C GLY A 94 15.14 3.46 10.18
N LYS A 95 14.75 2.42 10.93
CA LYS A 95 15.68 1.49 11.58
C LYS A 95 16.38 0.57 10.58
N LEU A 96 15.73 0.26 9.47
CA LEU A 96 16.29 -0.62 8.45
C LEU A 96 17.01 0.20 7.39
N THR A 97 18.17 -0.26 6.93
CA THR A 97 18.71 0.17 5.64
C THR A 97 17.91 -0.45 4.50
N MET A 98 18.15 -0.03 3.25
CA MET A 98 17.51 -0.66 2.10
C MET A 98 17.95 -2.12 1.93
N ALA A 99 19.25 -2.41 2.12
CA ALA A 99 19.78 -3.77 2.06
C ALA A 99 19.13 -4.68 3.12
N GLN A 100 19.05 -4.20 4.38
CA GLN A 100 18.38 -4.93 5.44
C GLN A 100 16.88 -5.13 5.16
N ALA A 101 16.21 -4.14 4.57
CA ALA A 101 14.81 -4.24 4.21
C ALA A 101 14.56 -5.33 3.15
N MET A 102 15.46 -5.49 2.18
CA MET A 102 15.36 -6.53 1.15
C MET A 102 15.55 -7.95 1.70
N GLU A 103 16.30 -8.09 2.81
CA GLU A 103 16.49 -9.36 3.52
C GLU A 103 15.42 -9.62 4.59
N ASP A 104 14.65 -8.61 4.98
CA ASP A 104 13.58 -8.73 5.98
C ASP A 104 12.40 -9.53 5.44
N VAL A 105 12.29 -10.79 5.89
CA VAL A 105 11.24 -11.73 5.48
C VAL A 105 9.83 -11.17 5.73
N SER A 106 9.64 -10.41 6.81
CA SER A 106 8.34 -9.84 7.16
C SER A 106 7.93 -8.73 6.18
N LEU A 107 8.88 -7.89 5.77
CA LEU A 107 8.65 -6.79 4.85
C LEU A 107 8.47 -7.31 3.42
N VAL A 108 9.26 -8.29 2.99
CA VAL A 108 9.09 -8.98 1.70
C VAL A 108 7.71 -9.65 1.63
N ARG A 109 7.27 -10.31 2.70
CA ARG A 109 5.92 -10.89 2.78
C ARG A 109 4.82 -9.83 2.69
N ARG A 110 4.99 -8.69 3.38
CA ARG A 110 4.06 -7.54 3.27
C ARG A 110 4.03 -6.98 1.86
N PHE A 111 5.17 -6.92 1.17
CA PHE A 111 5.26 -6.47 -0.21
C PHE A 111 4.52 -7.41 -1.17
N ARG A 112 4.72 -8.72 -1.04
CA ARG A 112 3.92 -9.71 -1.77
C ARG A 112 2.41 -9.52 -1.53
N ASN A 113 2.02 -9.39 -0.26
CA ASN A 113 0.63 -9.19 0.11
C ASN A 113 0.08 -7.87 -0.49
N PHE A 114 0.89 -6.80 -0.53
CA PHE A 114 0.53 -5.54 -1.17
C PHE A 114 0.12 -5.77 -2.64
N PHE A 115 0.91 -6.53 -3.40
CA PHE A 115 0.58 -6.84 -4.80
C PHE A 115 -0.72 -7.62 -4.94
N THR A 116 -1.00 -8.54 -4.03
CA THR A 116 -2.28 -9.27 -4.01
C THR A 116 -3.44 -8.31 -3.74
N LEU A 117 -3.33 -7.47 -2.71
CA LEU A 117 -4.42 -6.58 -2.28
C LEU A 117 -4.68 -5.44 -3.28
N PHE A 118 -3.66 -4.89 -3.93
CA PHE A 118 -3.79 -3.72 -4.80
C PHE A 118 -3.85 -4.07 -6.29
N TYR A 119 -3.26 -5.19 -6.71
CA TYR A 119 -3.17 -5.57 -8.13
C TYR A 119 -3.72 -6.96 -8.45
N GLY A 120 -4.17 -7.73 -7.45
CA GLY A 120 -4.72 -9.07 -7.66
C GLY A 120 -3.69 -10.13 -8.05
N ARG A 121 -2.38 -9.83 -7.97
CA ARG A 121 -1.33 -10.80 -8.28
C ARG A 121 -1.09 -11.74 -7.11
N LYS A 122 -1.46 -13.01 -7.26
CA LYS A 122 -1.42 -14.06 -6.20
C LYS A 122 -0.23 -15.01 -6.35
N ASP A 123 0.31 -15.05 -7.57
CA ASP A 123 1.33 -15.95 -8.10
C ASP A 123 2.78 -15.45 -7.89
N LEU A 124 2.97 -14.32 -7.22
CA LEU A 124 4.31 -13.80 -6.96
C LEU A 124 5.06 -14.66 -5.95
N SER A 125 6.14 -15.29 -6.41
CA SER A 125 7.09 -15.98 -5.56
C SER A 125 8.03 -14.99 -4.84
N GLY A 126 8.76 -15.49 -3.85
CA GLY A 126 9.82 -14.71 -3.22
C GLY A 126 10.96 -14.37 -4.19
N ASP A 127 11.21 -15.24 -5.17
CA ASP A 127 12.29 -15.08 -6.13
C ASP A 127 11.95 -14.02 -7.18
N ASP A 128 10.69 -13.97 -7.65
CA ASP A 128 10.21 -12.89 -8.53
C ASP A 128 10.41 -11.52 -7.89
N ILE A 129 10.12 -11.43 -6.59
CA ILE A 129 10.29 -10.19 -5.82
C ILE A 129 11.78 -9.84 -5.73
N ARG A 130 12.65 -10.81 -5.45
CA ARG A 130 14.10 -10.57 -5.39
C ARG A 130 14.64 -10.08 -6.74
N GLU A 131 14.21 -10.69 -7.84
CA GLU A 131 14.62 -10.29 -9.20
C GLU A 131 14.24 -8.84 -9.50
N TRP A 132 13.05 -8.40 -9.10
CA TRP A 132 12.66 -7.00 -9.31
C TRP A 132 13.42 -6.02 -8.43
N LEU A 133 13.87 -6.47 -7.25
CA LEU A 133 14.53 -5.62 -6.27
C LEU A 133 16.06 -5.60 -6.42
N SER A 134 16.65 -6.54 -7.17
CA SER A 134 18.03 -6.45 -7.65
C SER A 134 18.23 -5.32 -8.66
#